data_AF-A0A1F4AHV6-F1
#
_entry.id   AF-A0A1F4AHV6-F1
#
_cell.length_a   1.000
_cell.length_b   1.000
_cell.length_c   1.000
_cell.angle_alpha   90.00
_cell.angle_beta   90.00
_cell.angle_gamma   90.00
#
_symmetry.space_group_name_H-M   'P 1'
#
loop_
_entity.id
_entity.type
_entity.pdbx_description
1 polymer ?
#
loop_
_entity_poly.entity_id
_entity_poly.type
_entity_poly.pdbx_seq_one_letter_code
_entity_poly.pdbx_strand_id
1 'polypeptide(L)'
;MIGAVAEFMRASADEAESDRATCVVTACGALRIEATPETRVVRFTTASGLACIALCLPAALARLSGRTVLTEVGRDGGALRAADRDAFLFDLGIESPFFEFCVRTADPVAVQRLRSRVGSSLFGGGRSVLPEIAELQPQRVVCSRLARIEVYQSIADAGGVTPDGPHTHLLPDLLAARLPFAKDEPIPEGWIPCAHLYLGQLPAHAAHEPAHPAH
;
A
#
# COMPACT_ATOMS: atom_id res chain seq x y z
N MET A 1 1.13 9.51 12.08
CA MET A 1 0.99 9.28 10.63
C MET A 1 2.02 8.23 10.21
N ILE A 2 1.63 7.29 9.34
CA ILE A 2 2.47 6.19 8.86
C ILE A 2 3.10 6.62 7.54
N GLY A 3 4.36 6.24 7.28
CA GLY A 3 5.11 6.72 6.11
C GLY A 3 4.84 6.01 4.78
N ALA A 4 4.14 4.87 4.80
CA ALA A 4 3.68 4.22 3.58
C ALA A 4 2.33 3.55 3.85
N VAL A 5 1.38 3.78 2.94
CA VAL A 5 0.01 3.29 3.04
C VAL A 5 -0.49 2.90 1.65
N ALA A 6 -1.26 1.83 1.59
CA ALA A 6 -2.15 1.53 0.48
C ALA A 6 -3.57 1.43 1.01
N GLU A 7 -4.49 2.11 0.35
CA GLU A 7 -5.91 2.12 0.68
C GLU A 7 -6.68 1.55 -0.51
N PHE A 8 -7.61 0.66 -0.21
CA PHE A 8 -8.56 0.15 -1.18
C PHE A 8 -9.95 0.61 -0.77
N MET A 9 -10.55 1.43 -1.62
CA MET A 9 -11.95 1.81 -1.54
C MET A 9 -12.56 1.52 -2.90
N ARG A 10 -13.79 1.01 -2.92
CA ARG A 10 -14.52 0.83 -4.17
C ARG A 10 -15.33 2.10 -4.44
N ALA A 11 -15.16 2.73 -5.60
CA ALA A 11 -16.06 3.79 -6.00
C ALA A 11 -17.45 3.20 -6.24
N SER A 12 -18.52 3.92 -5.90
CA SER A 12 -19.89 3.37 -5.94
C SER A 12 -20.34 2.88 -7.33
N ALA A 13 -19.70 3.38 -8.39
CA ALA A 13 -19.99 3.03 -9.77
C ALA A 13 -19.11 1.90 -10.34
N ASP A 14 -18.10 1.42 -9.59
CA ASP A 14 -17.16 0.43 -10.12
C ASP A 14 -17.80 -0.96 -10.22
N GLU A 15 -17.74 -1.55 -11.41
CA GLU A 15 -17.91 -2.99 -11.56
C GLU A 15 -16.80 -3.73 -10.82
N ALA A 16 -17.19 -4.80 -10.12
CA ALA A 16 -16.29 -5.55 -9.25
C ALA A 16 -16.51 -7.06 -9.42
N GLU A 17 -15.43 -7.77 -9.73
CA GLU A 17 -15.35 -9.21 -9.57
C GLU A 17 -14.98 -9.50 -8.10
N SER A 18 -15.77 -10.34 -7.44
CA SER A 18 -15.52 -10.66 -6.04
C SER A 18 -15.96 -12.09 -5.71
N ASP A 19 -15.20 -12.74 -4.85
CA ASP A 19 -15.57 -14.01 -4.21
C ASP A 19 -16.60 -13.83 -3.08
N ARG A 20 -17.00 -12.57 -2.80
CA ARG A 20 -17.88 -12.14 -1.69
C ARG A 20 -17.39 -12.53 -0.30
N ALA A 21 -16.10 -12.78 -0.14
CA ALA A 21 -15.49 -13.17 1.12
C ALA A 21 -14.20 -12.38 1.38
N THR A 22 -13.21 -12.58 0.54
CA THR A 22 -11.83 -12.19 0.81
C THR A 22 -11.16 -11.43 -0.33
N CYS A 23 -11.74 -11.45 -1.53
CA CYS A 23 -11.14 -10.89 -2.73
C CYS A 23 -12.11 -9.99 -3.48
N VAL A 24 -11.62 -8.84 -3.91
CA VAL A 24 -12.32 -7.90 -4.80
C VAL A 24 -11.34 -7.39 -5.85
N VAL A 25 -11.75 -7.39 -7.11
CA VAL A 25 -11.00 -6.84 -8.24
C VAL A 25 -11.91 -5.88 -8.98
N THR A 26 -11.46 -4.65 -9.20
CA THR A 26 -12.13 -3.63 -10.01
C THR A 26 -11.22 -3.19 -11.16
N ALA A 27 -11.69 -2.25 -11.99
CA ALA A 27 -10.87 -1.59 -13.00
C ALA A 27 -9.69 -0.81 -12.39
N CYS A 28 -9.87 -0.23 -11.19
CA CYS A 28 -8.94 0.71 -10.55
C CYS A 28 -7.99 0.07 -9.53
N GLY A 29 -8.34 -1.07 -8.97
CA GLY A 29 -7.46 -1.80 -8.05
C GLY A 29 -8.00 -3.15 -7.66
N ALA A 30 -7.33 -3.81 -6.73
CA ALA A 30 -7.81 -5.05 -6.14
C ALA A 30 -7.36 -5.17 -4.67
N LEU A 31 -8.09 -5.96 -3.91
CA LEU A 31 -7.83 -6.29 -2.51
C LEU A 31 -7.99 -7.79 -2.32
N ARG A 32 -7.06 -8.40 -1.59
CA ARG A 32 -7.26 -9.71 -0.98
C ARG A 32 -6.89 -9.68 0.50
N ILE A 33 -7.67 -10.35 1.33
CA ILE A 33 -7.39 -10.61 2.74
C ILE A 33 -7.34 -12.12 2.97
N GLU A 34 -6.26 -12.61 3.57
CA GLU A 34 -6.05 -14.02 3.87
C GLU A 34 -5.88 -14.18 5.39
N ALA A 35 -7.00 -14.29 6.10
CA ALA A 35 -6.98 -14.56 7.54
C ALA A 35 -6.49 -15.99 7.81
N THR A 36 -5.74 -16.14 8.90
CA THR A 36 -5.17 -17.40 9.37
C THR A 36 -5.72 -17.73 10.77
N PRO A 37 -5.61 -18.97 11.26
CA PRO A 37 -5.98 -19.31 12.65
C PRO A 37 -5.26 -18.45 13.70
N GLU A 38 -4.07 -17.93 13.38
CA GLU A 38 -3.27 -17.06 14.24
C GLU A 38 -3.69 -15.58 14.19
N THR A 39 -4.61 -15.22 13.28
CA THR A 39 -5.10 -13.85 13.13
C THR A 39 -5.93 -13.44 14.35
N ARG A 40 -5.47 -12.39 15.04
CA ARG A 40 -6.22 -11.71 16.10
C ARG A 40 -6.94 -10.49 15.56
N VAL A 41 -8.23 -10.41 15.84
CA VAL A 41 -9.06 -9.25 15.50
C VAL A 41 -9.04 -8.26 16.67
N VAL A 42 -8.71 -7.00 16.39
CA VAL A 42 -8.79 -5.89 17.37
C VAL A 42 -9.75 -4.84 16.82
N ARG A 43 -10.87 -4.62 17.51
CA ARG A 43 -11.86 -3.61 17.14
C ARG A 43 -11.68 -2.37 18.00
N PHE A 44 -11.69 -1.20 17.38
CA PHE A 44 -11.58 0.08 18.06
C PHE A 44 -12.25 1.20 17.26
N THR A 45 -12.31 2.39 17.84
CA THR A 45 -12.74 3.61 17.15
C THR A 45 -11.52 4.51 16.96
N THR A 46 -11.32 4.99 15.74
CA THR A 46 -10.21 5.91 15.42
C THR A 46 -10.40 7.25 16.11
N ALA A 47 -9.34 8.08 16.16
CA ALA A 47 -9.46 9.46 16.64
C ALA A 47 -10.49 10.30 15.84
N SER A 48 -10.76 9.94 14.58
CA SER A 48 -11.79 10.56 13.74
C SER A 48 -13.21 10.02 13.99
N GLY A 49 -13.40 9.08 14.92
CA GLY A 49 -14.71 8.51 15.25
C GLY A 49 -15.15 7.36 14.35
N LEU A 50 -14.31 6.90 13.42
CA LEU A 50 -14.63 5.77 12.54
C LEU A 50 -14.43 4.45 13.26
N ALA A 51 -15.36 3.51 13.07
CA ALA A 51 -15.16 2.15 13.54
C ALA A 51 -14.08 1.46 12.69
N CYS A 52 -13.10 0.87 13.35
CA CYS A 52 -11.96 0.20 12.72
C CYS A 52 -11.80 -1.22 13.26
N ILE A 53 -11.40 -2.13 12.39
CA ILE A 53 -10.95 -3.48 12.74
C ILE A 53 -9.52 -3.65 12.23
N ALA A 54 -8.58 -3.88 13.15
CA ALA A 54 -7.23 -4.31 12.80
C ALA A 54 -7.14 -5.84 12.81
N LEU A 55 -6.58 -6.40 11.75
CA LEU A 55 -6.23 -7.82 11.64
C LEU A 55 -4.76 -7.97 11.98
N CYS A 56 -4.48 -8.62 13.11
CA CYS A 56 -3.14 -8.65 13.70
C CYS A 56 -2.55 -10.06 13.70
N LEU A 57 -1.22 -10.13 13.62
CA LEU A 57 -0.44 -11.34 13.86
C LEU A 57 0.56 -11.11 14.99
N PRO A 58 1.01 -12.18 15.69
CA PRO A 58 2.20 -12.09 16.52
C PRO A 58 3.38 -11.59 15.68
N ALA A 59 4.23 -10.73 16.25
CA ALA A 59 5.32 -10.08 15.51
C ALA A 59 6.26 -11.07 14.80
N ALA A 60 6.46 -12.26 15.34
CA ALA A 60 7.25 -13.31 14.70
C ALA A 60 6.62 -13.83 13.40
N LEU A 61 5.28 -13.92 13.34
CA LEU A 61 4.53 -14.40 12.18
C LEU A 61 4.24 -13.30 11.17
N ALA A 62 4.20 -12.04 11.63
CA ALA A 62 3.97 -10.87 10.77
C ALA A 62 5.17 -10.52 9.85
N ARG A 63 6.37 -11.08 10.10
CA ARG A 63 7.59 -10.69 9.39
C ARG A 63 7.59 -11.10 7.91
N LEU A 64 8.08 -10.19 7.08
CA LEU A 64 8.40 -10.37 5.67
C LEU A 64 9.91 -10.17 5.46
N SER A 65 10.32 -9.88 4.22
CA SER A 65 11.72 -9.77 3.81
C SER A 65 12.48 -8.61 4.45
N GLY A 66 11.82 -7.48 4.74
CA GLY A 66 12.47 -6.30 5.32
C GLY A 66 13.53 -5.67 4.43
N ARG A 67 13.34 -5.72 3.09
CA ARG A 67 14.33 -5.21 2.14
C ARG A 67 14.59 -3.71 2.35
N THR A 68 15.84 -3.32 2.11
CA THR A 68 16.32 -1.95 2.35
C THR A 68 16.74 -1.22 1.07
N VAL A 69 16.63 -1.90 -0.07
CA VAL A 69 16.99 -1.42 -1.40
C VAL A 69 16.01 -1.96 -2.42
N LEU A 70 15.89 -1.25 -3.54
CA LEU A 70 15.12 -1.69 -4.69
C LEU A 70 15.59 -3.10 -5.11
N THR A 71 14.67 -4.05 -5.14
CA THR A 71 14.99 -5.46 -5.38
C THR A 71 14.00 -6.06 -6.36
N GLU A 72 14.50 -6.71 -7.41
CA GLU A 72 13.65 -7.54 -8.29
C GLU A 72 13.22 -8.80 -7.51
N VAL A 73 11.90 -8.96 -7.35
CA VAL A 73 11.31 -10.15 -6.70
C VAL A 73 11.12 -11.28 -7.73
N GLY A 74 10.85 -10.92 -8.99
CA GLY A 74 10.59 -11.84 -10.09
C GLY A 74 9.20 -11.61 -10.69
N ARG A 75 8.59 -12.66 -11.27
CA ARG A 75 7.21 -12.59 -11.79
C ARG A 75 6.20 -12.53 -10.64
N ASP A 76 5.17 -11.72 -10.80
CA ASP A 76 4.12 -11.57 -9.80
C ASP A 76 3.04 -12.67 -9.89
N GLY A 77 3.43 -13.93 -9.63
CA GLY A 77 2.47 -15.05 -9.66
C GLY A 77 1.28 -14.90 -8.70
N GLY A 78 1.39 -14.01 -7.70
CA GLY A 78 0.33 -13.67 -6.76
C GLY A 78 -0.67 -12.61 -7.25
N ALA A 79 -0.50 -12.08 -8.46
CA ALA A 79 -1.37 -11.04 -9.01
C ALA A 79 -2.85 -11.49 -9.06
N LEU A 80 -3.73 -10.59 -8.59
CA LEU A 80 -5.17 -10.85 -8.50
C LEU A 80 -5.82 -10.91 -9.88
N ARG A 81 -5.35 -10.08 -10.82
CA ARG A 81 -5.69 -10.22 -12.25
C ARG A 81 -4.79 -11.25 -12.92
N ALA A 82 -5.39 -12.17 -13.66
CA ALA A 82 -4.64 -13.19 -14.39
C ALA A 82 -3.63 -12.60 -15.39
N ALA A 83 -4.00 -11.50 -16.06
CA ALA A 83 -3.13 -10.82 -17.03
C ALA A 83 -1.85 -10.22 -16.41
N ASP A 84 -1.86 -9.94 -15.11
CA ASP A 84 -0.73 -9.31 -14.42
C ASP A 84 0.26 -10.34 -13.82
N ARG A 85 -0.05 -11.64 -13.86
CA ARG A 85 0.74 -12.69 -13.18
C ARG A 85 2.14 -12.91 -13.75
N ASP A 86 2.33 -12.51 -15.00
CA ASP A 86 3.61 -12.59 -15.70
C ASP A 86 4.42 -11.30 -15.66
N ALA A 87 3.84 -10.22 -15.12
CA ALA A 87 4.53 -8.95 -14.96
C ALA A 87 5.64 -9.06 -13.89
N PHE A 88 6.68 -8.24 -14.02
CA PHE A 88 7.78 -8.23 -13.07
C PHE A 88 7.44 -7.35 -11.86
N LEU A 89 7.72 -7.87 -10.66
CA LEU A 89 7.53 -7.24 -9.37
C LEU A 89 8.87 -6.78 -8.80
N PHE A 90 8.91 -5.53 -8.33
CA PHE A 90 10.07 -4.94 -7.67
C PHE A 90 9.66 -4.37 -6.32
N ASP A 91 10.31 -4.82 -5.25
CA ASP A 91 10.14 -4.26 -3.90
C ASP A 91 10.98 -3.00 -3.79
N LEU A 92 10.39 -1.88 -3.37
CA LEU A 92 11.06 -0.59 -3.29
C LEU A 92 12.10 -0.53 -2.17
N GLY A 93 12.06 -1.45 -1.20
CA GLY A 93 13.01 -1.51 -0.11
C GLY A 93 12.77 -0.42 0.94
N ILE A 94 11.52 -0.25 1.37
CA ILE A 94 11.10 0.75 2.37
C ILE A 94 11.59 0.44 3.81
N GLU A 95 12.41 -0.60 4.00
CA GLU A 95 12.94 -1.03 5.30
C GLU A 95 11.88 -1.47 6.33
N SER A 96 10.65 -1.76 5.87
CA SER A 96 9.59 -2.28 6.73
C SER A 96 9.69 -3.80 6.84
N PRO A 97 9.78 -4.37 8.06
CA PRO A 97 9.78 -5.82 8.24
C PRO A 97 8.37 -6.43 8.16
N PHE A 98 7.30 -5.64 8.04
CA PHE A 98 5.91 -6.12 8.22
C PHE A 98 5.02 -5.94 6.99
N PHE A 99 5.45 -5.11 6.03
CA PHE A 99 4.80 -5.01 4.73
C PHE A 99 5.82 -4.67 3.65
N GLU A 100 5.59 -5.18 2.44
CA GLU A 100 6.37 -4.90 1.25
C GLU A 100 5.60 -3.87 0.41
N PHE A 101 6.30 -2.84 -0.05
CA PHE A 101 5.75 -1.84 -0.97
C PHE A 101 6.43 -2.03 -2.31
N CYS A 102 5.70 -2.58 -3.27
CA CYS A 102 6.23 -3.00 -4.55
C CYS A 102 5.62 -2.19 -5.69
N VAL A 103 6.34 -2.20 -6.82
CA VAL A 103 5.84 -1.77 -8.12
C VAL A 103 5.86 -2.93 -9.10
N ARG A 104 4.89 -2.96 -10.01
CA ARG A 104 4.71 -4.01 -11.01
C ARG A 104 4.57 -3.42 -12.39
N THR A 105 5.27 -4.02 -13.36
CA THR A 105 5.15 -3.63 -14.77
C THR A 105 5.47 -4.80 -15.70
N ALA A 106 4.73 -4.87 -16.81
CA ALA A 106 5.01 -5.75 -17.94
C ALA A 106 5.69 -5.00 -19.09
N ASP A 107 5.83 -3.67 -19.02
CA ASP A 107 6.50 -2.87 -20.04
C ASP A 107 8.01 -3.19 -20.04
N PRO A 108 8.57 -3.73 -21.14
CA PRO A 108 9.99 -4.05 -21.23
C PRO A 108 10.92 -2.87 -20.92
N VAL A 109 10.52 -1.64 -21.28
CA VAL A 109 11.34 -0.44 -21.03
C VAL A 109 11.37 -0.13 -19.54
N ALA A 110 10.20 -0.09 -18.88
CA ALA A 110 10.11 0.08 -17.44
C ALA A 110 10.86 -1.02 -16.67
N VAL A 111 10.75 -2.29 -17.09
CA VAL A 111 11.50 -3.42 -16.51
C VAL A 111 13.00 -3.19 -16.61
N GLN A 112 13.51 -2.79 -17.79
CA GLN A 112 14.94 -2.53 -17.97
C GLN A 112 15.42 -1.37 -17.10
N ARG A 113 14.65 -0.29 -17.01
CA ARG A 113 14.97 0.88 -16.17
C ARG A 113 15.01 0.50 -14.69
N LEU A 114 14.01 -0.21 -14.18
CA LEU A 114 13.98 -0.68 -12.79
C LEU A 114 15.14 -1.65 -12.48
N ARG A 115 15.47 -2.57 -13.39
CA ARG A 115 16.63 -3.46 -13.26
C ARG A 115 17.95 -2.72 -13.13
N SER A 116 18.12 -1.65 -13.90
CA SER A 116 19.33 -0.80 -13.83
C SER A 116 19.50 -0.10 -12.48
N ARG A 117 18.42 -0.01 -11.68
CA ARG A 117 18.39 0.64 -10.37
C ARG A 117 18.40 -0.34 -9.19
N VAL A 118 18.34 -1.65 -9.44
CA VAL A 118 18.37 -2.67 -8.36
C VAL A 118 19.60 -2.44 -7.46
N GLY A 119 19.39 -2.51 -6.15
CA GLY A 119 20.38 -2.16 -5.13
C GLY A 119 20.40 -0.69 -4.70
N SER A 120 19.60 0.19 -5.35
CA SER A 120 19.47 1.59 -4.93
C SER A 120 18.53 1.72 -3.72
N SER A 121 18.89 2.55 -2.75
CA SER A 121 18.02 2.87 -1.61
C SER A 121 16.98 3.93 -1.98
N LEU A 122 15.76 3.77 -1.45
CA LEU A 122 14.71 4.78 -1.50
C LEU A 122 15.11 6.11 -0.83
N PHE A 123 15.92 6.02 0.23
CA PHE A 123 16.28 7.14 1.13
C PHE A 123 17.64 7.79 0.79
N GLY A 124 18.32 7.35 -0.26
CA GLY A 124 19.72 7.68 -0.58
C GLY A 124 20.01 9.12 -1.06
N GLY A 125 19.20 10.12 -0.70
CA GLY A 125 19.35 11.51 -1.18
C GLY A 125 19.04 11.67 -2.68
N GLY A 126 19.71 12.59 -3.38
CA GLY A 126 19.49 12.95 -4.80
C GLY A 126 19.63 11.82 -5.85
N ARG A 127 19.72 10.56 -5.41
CA ARG A 127 19.71 9.34 -6.21
C ARG A 127 18.48 8.45 -5.93
N SER A 128 17.46 8.98 -5.26
CA SER A 128 16.20 8.27 -5.02
C SER A 128 15.57 7.79 -6.32
N VAL A 129 15.01 6.57 -6.30
CA VAL A 129 14.30 5.96 -7.43
C VAL A 129 12.87 6.48 -7.61
N LEU A 130 12.35 7.27 -6.67
CA LEU A 130 10.97 7.76 -6.66
C LEU A 130 10.57 8.59 -7.89
N PRO A 131 11.38 9.56 -8.35
CA PRO A 131 11.01 10.35 -9.53
C PRO A 131 10.89 9.47 -10.79
N GLU A 132 11.76 8.48 -10.93
CA GLU A 132 11.73 7.54 -12.05
C GLU A 132 10.53 6.59 -11.96
N ILE A 133 10.13 6.15 -10.76
CA ILE A 133 8.90 5.38 -10.55
C ILE A 133 7.68 6.22 -10.94
N ALA A 134 7.62 7.49 -10.54
CA ALA A 134 6.53 8.38 -10.91
C ALA A 134 6.44 8.60 -12.43
N GLU A 135 7.58 8.73 -13.12
CA GLU A 135 7.65 8.82 -14.58
C GLU A 135 7.16 7.53 -15.27
N LEU A 136 7.54 6.36 -14.74
CA LEU A 136 7.20 5.06 -15.31
C LEU A 136 5.75 4.63 -15.08
N GLN A 137 5.04 5.26 -14.14
CA GLN A 137 3.64 4.97 -13.82
C GLN A 137 3.32 3.47 -13.63
N PRO A 138 4.14 2.68 -12.90
CA PRO A 138 3.86 1.27 -12.71
C PRO A 138 2.64 1.08 -11.79
N GLN A 139 2.03 -0.09 -11.90
CA GLN A 139 1.05 -0.54 -10.91
C GLN A 139 1.74 -0.69 -9.56
N ARG A 140 1.00 -0.44 -8.48
CA ARG A 140 1.54 -0.48 -7.11
C ARG A 140 0.92 -1.65 -6.38
N VAL A 141 1.75 -2.42 -5.68
CA VAL A 141 1.36 -3.65 -5.02
C VAL A 141 1.90 -3.59 -3.59
N VAL A 142 1.01 -3.57 -2.60
CA VAL A 142 1.40 -3.53 -1.19
C VAL A 142 0.92 -4.80 -0.52
N CYS A 143 1.86 -5.52 0.10
CA CYS A 143 1.60 -6.83 0.70
C CYS A 143 2.00 -6.82 2.17
N SER A 144 1.09 -7.28 3.03
CA SER A 144 1.41 -7.76 4.36
C SER A 144 1.24 -9.29 4.40
N ARG A 145 1.44 -9.90 5.57
CA ARG A 145 1.16 -11.33 5.76
C ARG A 145 -0.31 -11.72 5.63
N LEU A 146 -1.23 -10.78 5.86
CA LEU A 146 -2.67 -11.05 5.86
C LEU A 146 -3.41 -10.35 4.72
N ALA A 147 -2.76 -9.46 3.97
CA ALA A 147 -3.45 -8.68 2.96
C ALA A 147 -2.56 -8.30 1.79
N ARG A 148 -3.20 -8.11 0.66
CA ARG A 148 -2.61 -7.60 -0.57
C ARG A 148 -3.53 -6.57 -1.18
N ILE A 149 -3.00 -5.38 -1.43
CA ILE A 149 -3.67 -4.32 -2.18
C ILE A 149 -2.90 -4.10 -3.48
N GLU A 150 -3.62 -4.07 -4.59
CA GLU A 150 -3.11 -3.69 -5.90
C GLU A 150 -3.79 -2.40 -6.35
N VAL A 151 -3.01 -1.46 -6.86
CA VAL A 151 -3.51 -0.20 -7.38
C VAL A 151 -3.08 -0.06 -8.83
N TYR A 152 -4.07 0.07 -9.70
CA TYR A 152 -3.90 0.17 -11.15
C TYR A 152 -4.04 1.60 -11.66
N GLN A 153 -4.55 2.50 -10.82
CA GLN A 153 -4.68 3.91 -11.15
C GLN A 153 -3.31 4.55 -11.38
N SER A 154 -3.27 5.63 -12.15
CA SER A 154 -2.05 6.43 -12.30
C SER A 154 -1.58 7.01 -10.96
N ILE A 155 -0.28 7.21 -10.84
CA ILE A 155 0.35 7.98 -9.78
C ILE A 155 0.04 9.45 -10.06
N ALA A 156 -0.65 10.11 -9.15
CA ALA A 156 -0.96 11.53 -9.25
C ALA A 156 0.33 12.38 -9.17
N ASP A 157 0.32 13.54 -9.83
CA ASP A 157 1.40 14.51 -9.71
C ASP A 157 1.57 15.00 -8.27
N ALA A 158 2.77 15.47 -7.92
CA ALA A 158 3.04 15.99 -6.59
C ALA A 158 2.10 17.18 -6.26
N GLY A 159 1.28 17.02 -5.22
CA GLY A 159 0.27 18.02 -4.83
C GLY A 159 -1.07 17.92 -5.58
N GLY A 160 -1.23 16.93 -6.46
CA GLY A 160 -2.49 16.63 -7.13
C GLY A 160 -3.55 16.03 -6.19
N VAL A 161 -4.81 16.07 -6.63
CA VAL A 161 -5.91 15.43 -5.92
C VAL A 161 -5.74 13.92 -5.98
N THR A 162 -5.85 13.25 -4.83
CA THR A 162 -5.83 11.79 -4.77
C THR A 162 -7.08 11.26 -5.48
N PRO A 163 -6.94 10.36 -6.47
CA PRO A 163 -8.09 9.86 -7.19
C PRO A 163 -8.99 9.06 -6.24
N ASP A 164 -10.30 9.15 -6.47
CA ASP A 164 -11.26 8.27 -5.82
C ASP A 164 -10.91 6.80 -6.10
N GLY A 165 -11.18 5.94 -5.11
CA GLY A 165 -10.88 4.52 -5.21
C GLY A 165 -9.47 4.15 -4.72
N PRO A 166 -8.89 3.03 -5.18
CA PRO A 166 -7.64 2.51 -4.62
C PRO A 166 -6.45 3.42 -4.90
N HIS A 167 -5.66 3.72 -3.88
CA HIS A 167 -4.50 4.60 -3.99
C HIS A 167 -3.43 4.26 -2.95
N THR A 168 -2.28 4.91 -3.09
CA THR A 168 -1.15 4.72 -2.20
C THR A 168 -0.54 6.06 -1.82
N HIS A 169 -0.07 6.16 -0.57
CA HIS A 169 0.74 7.26 -0.10
C HIS A 169 2.12 6.72 0.29
N LEU A 170 3.17 7.38 -0.20
CA LEU A 170 4.55 7.08 0.17
C LEU A 170 5.22 8.40 0.56
N LEU A 171 5.46 8.56 1.86
CA LEU A 171 5.98 9.77 2.49
C LEU A 171 7.33 9.44 3.13
N PRO A 172 8.45 9.61 2.40
CA PRO A 172 9.80 9.22 2.85
C PRO A 172 10.19 9.76 4.23
N ASP A 173 9.82 11.02 4.52
CA ASP A 173 10.14 11.67 5.80
C ASP A 173 9.50 10.95 7.00
N LEU A 174 8.32 10.37 6.80
CA LEU A 174 7.61 9.61 7.83
C LEU A 174 8.07 8.15 7.89
N LEU A 175 8.59 7.59 6.79
CA LEU A 175 9.20 6.26 6.79
C LEU A 175 10.47 6.22 7.64
N ALA A 176 11.22 7.33 7.72
CA ALA A 176 12.39 7.45 8.59
C ALA A 176 12.08 7.20 10.08
N ALA A 177 10.84 7.43 10.51
CA ALA A 177 10.41 7.15 11.88
C ALA A 177 10.29 5.64 12.19
N ARG A 178 10.30 4.77 11.16
CA ARG A 178 10.24 3.29 11.26
C ARG A 178 9.16 2.77 12.20
N LEU A 179 8.04 3.47 12.28
CA LEU A 179 6.90 3.06 13.08
C LEU A 179 6.10 1.98 12.33
N PRO A 180 5.80 0.83 12.96
CA PRO A 180 5.08 -0.25 12.31
C PRO A 180 3.58 0.08 12.10
N PHE A 181 3.02 0.96 12.94
CA PHE A 181 1.64 1.44 12.88
C PHE A 181 1.49 2.70 13.74
N ALA A 182 0.31 3.33 13.77
CA ALA A 182 0.08 4.54 14.53
C ALA A 182 0.07 4.26 16.05
N LYS A 183 0.71 5.13 16.84
CA LYS A 183 0.96 4.90 18.28
C LYS A 183 -0.31 4.89 19.14
N ASP A 184 -1.41 5.41 18.63
CA ASP A 184 -2.71 5.55 19.29
C ASP A 184 -3.63 4.33 19.07
N GLU A 185 -3.21 3.35 18.27
CA GLU A 185 -3.98 2.13 18.07
C GLU A 185 -3.86 1.20 19.29
N PRO A 186 -4.97 0.64 19.82
CA PRO A 186 -4.97 -0.23 20.99
C PRO A 186 -4.51 -1.66 20.65
N ILE A 187 -3.38 -1.78 19.95
CA ILE A 187 -2.79 -3.07 19.57
C ILE A 187 -2.01 -3.63 20.77
N PRO A 188 -2.27 -4.89 21.17
CA PRO A 188 -1.54 -5.51 22.28
C PRO A 188 -0.04 -5.62 21.99
N GLU A 189 0.77 -5.54 23.04
CA GLU A 189 2.23 -5.72 22.93
C GLU A 189 2.59 -7.05 22.26
N GLY A 190 3.56 -7.01 21.34
CA GLY A 190 4.01 -8.18 20.57
C GLY A 190 3.12 -8.55 19.39
N TRP A 191 2.04 -7.80 19.13
CA TRP A 191 1.18 -7.97 17.96
C TRP A 191 1.41 -6.85 16.94
N ILE A 192 1.28 -7.18 15.67
CA ILE A 192 1.46 -6.27 14.54
C ILE A 192 0.17 -6.28 13.72
N PRO A 193 -0.45 -5.11 13.46
CA PRO A 193 -1.55 -5.03 12.53
C PRO A 193 -1.00 -5.22 11.10
N CYS A 194 -1.61 -6.15 10.37
CA CYS A 194 -1.27 -6.45 8.99
C CYS A 194 -2.29 -5.87 8.00
N ALA A 195 -3.49 -5.50 8.47
CA ALA A 195 -4.49 -4.80 7.69
C ALA A 195 -5.49 -4.08 8.61
N HIS A 196 -6.10 -3.02 8.09
CA HIS A 196 -7.17 -2.28 8.75
C HIS A 196 -8.41 -2.26 7.86
N LEU A 197 -9.56 -2.48 8.48
CA LEU A 197 -10.88 -2.35 7.86
C LEU A 197 -11.62 -1.20 8.53
N TYR A 198 -11.92 -0.16 7.77
CA TYR A 198 -12.73 0.95 8.24
C TYR A 198 -14.20 0.70 7.89
N LEU A 199 -15.06 0.78 8.89
CA LEU A 199 -16.50 0.55 8.76
C LEU A 199 -17.24 1.88 8.74
N GLY A 200 -18.02 2.09 7.68
CA GLY A 200 -18.75 3.33 7.43
C GLY A 200 -18.28 4.00 6.14
N GLN A 201 -18.99 5.03 5.70
CA GLN A 201 -18.45 5.91 4.68
C GLN A 201 -17.40 6.79 5.34
N LEU A 202 -16.15 6.73 4.84
CA LEU A 202 -15.23 7.84 5.03
C LEU A 202 -15.98 9.10 4.56
N PRO A 203 -15.96 10.22 5.31
CA PRO A 203 -16.35 11.49 4.72
C PRO A 203 -15.53 11.61 3.43
N ALA A 204 -16.21 11.86 2.30
CA ALA A 204 -15.52 12.19 1.06
C ALA A 204 -14.40 13.16 1.42
N HIS A 205 -13.16 12.87 1.02
CA HIS A 205 -12.01 13.71 1.32
C HIS A 205 -12.45 15.15 1.18
N ALA A 206 -12.49 15.90 2.29
CA ALA A 206 -12.75 17.32 2.21
C ALA A 206 -11.61 17.84 1.34
N ALA A 207 -11.92 18.13 0.07
CA ALA A 207 -11.02 18.77 -0.84
C ALA A 207 -10.43 19.94 -0.06
N HIS A 208 -9.10 20.00 -0.03
CA HIS A 208 -8.37 21.12 0.55
C HIS A 208 -9.03 22.41 0.06
N GLU A 209 -9.84 23.05 0.90
CA GLU A 209 -10.23 24.43 0.65
C GLU A 209 -8.95 25.25 0.78
N PRO A 210 -8.52 25.95 -0.28
CA PRO A 210 -7.41 26.87 -0.14
C PRO A 210 -7.82 27.92 0.89
N ALA A 211 -7.01 28.06 1.93
CA ALA A 211 -7.20 29.11 2.93
C ALA A 211 -7.27 30.46 2.22
N HIS A 212 -8.44 31.09 2.26
CA HIS A 212 -8.63 32.45 1.78
C HIS A 212 -7.78 33.40 2.65
N PRO A 213 -6.92 34.25 2.08
CA PRO A 213 -6.24 35.26 2.88
C PRO A 213 -7.28 36.26 3.41
N ALA A 214 -7.24 36.49 4.73
CA ALA A 214 -8.00 37.54 5.37
C ALA A 214 -7.57 38.91 4.82
N HIS A 215 -8.57 39.74 4.51
CA HIS A 215 -8.41 41.15 4.18
C HIS A 215 -8.09 41.98 5.42
#